data_AF-A0A3M9ZPW4-F1
#
_entry.id   AF-A0A3M9ZPW4-F1
#
_cell.length_a   1.000
_cell.length_b   1.000
_cell.length_c   1.000
_cell.angle_alpha   90.00
_cell.angle_beta   90.00
_cell.angle_gamma   90.00
#
_symmetry.space_group_name_H-M   'P 1'
#
loop_
_entity.id
_entity.type
_entity.pdbx_description
1 polymer ?
#
loop_
_entity_poly.entity_id
_entity_poly.type
_entity_poly.pdbx_seq_one_letter_code
_entity_poly.pdbx_strand_id
1 'polypeptide(L)'
;DAPGGIFGGIDGPVRAWMSHGDEAEELPEGFGAIAHTRDSRAAAIADESRSVYGIQFHPEVTHTERGADMLGNFALRICGARAEWTMESFVDSQVRKLARIEGGVLCGVSGGVDSTVVAVLLHRAIGGRLRCVLVDNGLLREGEADEAVSLLAGAGIAAERVDASERFLARLEGVADPEEKRLAVGDEFARVFSEAASAGRRCEWLAQGTLYPDVIESGSALGPARTIKSHHNVGGLPGWLGMKTVEPLRDLYKDEVRGVARLLGLPERAISRHPFPGPGLSVRVMGEATRQKVAIARQASAIVEAELASAGLHSSVWQAYAGVGDDRAVAVVGDARLHGRVVTVRIVESTDAMTADWARVPHETLARISTRITNEVEGVALVTYAISSKPPSTIELE
;
A
#
# COMPACT_ATOMS: atom_id res chain seq x y z
N ASP A 1 -34.19 20.16 -2.78
CA ASP A 1 -35.30 21.14 -2.88
C ASP A 1 -34.89 22.46 -3.54
N ALA A 2 -33.59 22.76 -3.64
CA ALA A 2 -33.06 23.84 -4.48
C ALA A 2 -31.98 23.29 -5.44
N PRO A 3 -32.18 23.29 -6.77
CA PRO A 3 -31.24 22.69 -7.74
C PRO A 3 -29.98 23.56 -8.02
N GLY A 4 -29.54 24.38 -7.05
CA GLY A 4 -28.45 25.34 -7.15
C GLY A 4 -27.34 25.13 -6.10
N GLY A 5 -26.29 25.95 -6.17
CA GLY A 5 -25.18 25.91 -5.22
C GLY A 5 -24.47 24.55 -5.20
N ILE A 6 -24.33 23.96 -3.99
CA ILE A 6 -23.66 22.67 -3.79
C ILE A 6 -24.35 21.51 -4.53
N PHE A 7 -25.64 21.63 -4.85
CA PHE A 7 -26.42 20.61 -5.58
C PHE A 7 -26.62 20.90 -7.07
N GLY A 8 -25.90 21.87 -7.64
CA GLY A 8 -26.05 22.22 -9.06
C GLY A 8 -25.83 21.03 -10.00
N GLY A 9 -26.85 20.67 -10.80
CA GLY A 9 -26.82 19.53 -11.73
C GLY A 9 -27.17 18.17 -11.10
N ILE A 10 -27.76 18.18 -9.91
CA ILE A 10 -28.27 17.00 -9.21
C ILE A 10 -29.79 17.16 -9.09
N ASP A 11 -30.53 16.44 -9.93
CA ASP A 11 -31.98 16.46 -9.97
C ASP A 11 -32.57 15.23 -9.27
N GLY A 12 -33.63 15.44 -8.48
CA GLY A 12 -34.37 14.36 -7.82
C GLY A 12 -33.73 13.84 -6.53
N PRO A 13 -34.29 12.76 -5.95
CA PRO A 13 -33.78 12.16 -4.72
C PRO A 13 -32.44 11.47 -4.97
N VAL A 14 -31.53 11.60 -4.00
CA VAL A 14 -30.18 11.01 -4.03
C VAL A 14 -29.97 10.20 -2.77
N ARG A 15 -29.41 9.00 -2.90
CA ARG A 15 -29.01 8.22 -1.72
C ARG A 15 -27.75 8.81 -1.12
N ALA A 16 -27.80 9.16 0.16
CA ALA A 16 -26.68 9.73 0.90
C ALA A 16 -26.37 8.94 2.18
N TRP A 17 -25.10 8.90 2.57
CA TRP A 17 -24.66 8.34 3.84
C TRP A 17 -24.79 9.37 4.96
N MET A 18 -25.93 9.32 5.63
CA MET A 18 -26.32 10.24 6.70
C MET A 18 -25.53 10.01 8.00
N SER A 19 -25.23 11.09 8.72
CA SER A 19 -24.65 11.09 10.06
C SER A 19 -25.71 11.50 11.08
N HIS A 20 -26.22 10.52 11.83
CA HIS A 20 -27.48 10.64 12.59
C HIS A 20 -27.26 10.97 14.08
N GLY A 21 -26.28 11.81 14.39
CA GLY A 21 -26.03 12.23 15.78
C GLY A 21 -27.13 13.13 16.31
N ASP A 22 -27.10 14.39 15.87
CA ASP A 22 -28.06 15.43 16.22
C ASP A 22 -28.63 16.06 14.94
N GLU A 23 -29.82 16.67 15.01
CA GLU A 23 -30.39 17.48 13.93
C GLU A 23 -30.63 18.92 14.38
N ALA A 24 -30.55 19.87 13.44
CA ALA A 24 -30.84 21.27 13.72
C ALA A 24 -32.37 21.49 13.81
N GLU A 25 -32.88 21.70 15.04
CA GLU A 25 -34.30 22.03 15.25
C GLU A 25 -34.67 23.42 14.70
N GLU A 26 -33.79 24.40 14.91
CA GLU A 26 -33.93 25.77 14.41
C GLU A 26 -32.73 26.13 13.52
N LEU A 27 -33.02 26.73 12.36
CA LEU A 27 -31.97 27.17 11.44
C LEU A 27 -31.44 28.56 11.87
N PRO A 28 -30.12 28.78 11.82
CA PRO A 28 -29.56 30.10 12.09
C PRO A 28 -30.08 31.15 11.11
N GLU A 29 -30.14 32.42 11.53
CA GLU A 29 -30.56 33.52 10.67
C GLU A 29 -29.70 33.58 9.38
N GLY A 30 -30.39 33.69 8.23
CA GLY A 30 -29.78 33.70 6.91
C GLY A 30 -29.60 32.31 6.27
N PHE A 31 -29.82 31.22 7.01
CA PHE A 31 -29.78 29.86 6.45
C PHE A 31 -31.16 29.39 5.99
N GLY A 32 -31.19 28.81 4.79
CA GLY A 32 -32.34 28.05 4.28
C GLY A 32 -32.03 26.55 4.19
N ALA A 33 -33.02 25.71 4.47
CA ALA A 33 -32.93 24.28 4.16
C ALA A 33 -32.97 24.07 2.64
N ILE A 34 -31.97 23.34 2.11
CA ILE A 34 -31.81 23.09 0.67
C ILE A 34 -31.97 21.61 0.30
N ALA A 35 -31.92 20.72 1.30
CA ALA A 35 -32.29 19.31 1.18
C ALA A 35 -32.94 18.78 2.47
N HIS A 36 -33.82 17.79 2.33
CA HIS A 36 -34.46 17.08 3.43
C HIS A 36 -34.42 15.55 3.20
N THR A 37 -34.64 14.79 4.26
CA THR A 37 -34.97 13.35 4.18
C THR A 37 -36.35 13.12 4.79
N ARG A 38 -36.81 11.85 4.82
CA ARG A 38 -38.02 11.48 5.55
C ARG A 38 -37.90 11.79 7.05
N ASP A 39 -36.70 11.61 7.59
CA ASP A 39 -36.45 11.59 9.04
C ASP A 39 -35.67 12.84 9.52
N SER A 40 -35.30 13.76 8.62
CA SER A 40 -34.67 15.04 8.97
C SER A 40 -35.11 16.17 8.05
N ARG A 41 -35.55 17.29 8.64
CA ARG A 41 -36.10 18.45 7.92
C ARG A 41 -35.05 19.30 7.21
N ALA A 42 -33.80 19.28 7.69
CA ALA A 42 -32.71 20.12 7.22
C ALA A 42 -31.43 19.29 7.02
N ALA A 43 -31.51 18.28 6.14
CA ALA A 43 -30.37 17.43 5.81
C ALA A 43 -29.22 18.20 5.13
N ALA A 44 -29.54 19.33 4.51
CA ALA A 44 -28.55 20.33 4.10
C ALA A 44 -29.12 21.74 4.25
N ILE A 45 -28.27 22.68 4.62
CA ILE A 45 -28.57 24.09 4.81
C ILE A 45 -27.58 24.95 4.05
N ALA A 46 -27.99 26.13 3.62
CA ALA A 46 -27.11 27.10 3.00
C ALA A 46 -27.47 28.54 3.34
N ASP A 47 -26.44 29.36 3.50
CA ASP A 47 -26.50 30.80 3.32
C ASP A 47 -25.72 31.14 2.04
N GLU A 48 -26.45 31.30 0.94
CA GLU A 48 -25.86 31.58 -0.37
C GLU A 48 -25.16 32.94 -0.42
N SER A 49 -25.59 33.91 0.40
CA SER A 49 -24.99 35.25 0.44
C SER A 49 -23.58 35.22 1.04
N ARG A 50 -23.37 34.34 2.04
CA ARG A 50 -22.08 34.12 2.68
C ARG A 50 -21.30 32.93 2.10
N SER A 51 -21.88 32.20 1.14
CA SER A 51 -21.33 30.96 0.58
C SER A 51 -21.01 29.92 1.67
N VAL A 52 -21.85 29.82 2.70
CA VAL A 52 -21.71 28.86 3.79
C VAL A 52 -22.72 27.74 3.61
N TYR A 53 -22.23 26.50 3.63
CA TYR A 53 -23.04 25.30 3.43
C TYR A 53 -22.82 24.34 4.59
N GLY A 54 -23.91 23.74 5.07
CA GLY A 54 -23.88 22.68 6.08
C GLY A 54 -24.62 21.46 5.53
N ILE A 55 -24.05 20.27 5.70
CA ILE A 55 -24.64 19.00 5.26
C ILE A 55 -24.55 17.98 6.38
N GLN A 56 -25.63 17.22 6.59
CA GLN A 56 -25.77 16.21 7.65
C GLN A 56 -25.34 14.81 7.18
N PHE A 57 -24.74 14.71 6.00
CA PHE A 57 -24.29 13.48 5.37
C PHE A 57 -22.88 13.65 4.81
N HIS A 58 -22.25 12.53 4.48
CA HIS A 58 -20.87 12.45 4.04
C HIS A 58 -20.78 12.36 2.51
N PRO A 59 -20.55 13.45 1.76
CA PRO A 59 -20.43 13.40 0.29
C PRO A 59 -19.11 12.76 -0.18
N GLU A 60 -18.14 12.57 0.71
CA GLU A 60 -16.83 12.00 0.43
C GLU A 60 -16.84 10.46 0.34
N VAL A 61 -17.87 9.79 0.87
CA VAL A 61 -17.95 8.33 0.88
C VAL A 61 -18.69 7.78 -0.35
N THR A 62 -18.27 6.61 -0.81
CA THR A 62 -18.84 5.92 -1.98
C THR A 62 -20.33 5.58 -1.85
N HIS A 63 -20.84 5.52 -0.62
CA HIS A 63 -22.25 5.27 -0.32
C HIS A 63 -23.15 6.47 -0.65
N THR A 64 -22.59 7.68 -0.75
CA THR A 64 -23.32 8.87 -1.19
C THR A 64 -23.25 9.00 -2.70
N GLU A 65 -24.37 8.74 -3.36
CA GLU A 65 -24.52 8.92 -4.79
C GLU A 65 -24.25 10.39 -5.15
N ARG A 66 -23.53 10.63 -6.25
CA ARG A 66 -23.19 11.99 -6.73
C ARG A 66 -22.44 12.86 -5.71
N GLY A 67 -21.89 12.30 -4.63
CA GLY A 67 -21.15 13.06 -3.61
C GLY A 67 -19.93 13.80 -4.19
N ALA A 68 -19.21 13.18 -5.14
CA ALA A 68 -18.12 13.82 -5.87
C ALA A 68 -18.58 15.07 -6.66
N ASP A 69 -19.79 15.07 -7.22
CA ASP A 69 -20.34 16.22 -7.93
C ASP A 69 -20.67 17.37 -6.96
N MET A 70 -21.16 17.03 -5.77
CA MET A 70 -21.42 18.01 -4.71
C MET A 70 -20.12 18.70 -4.25
N LEU A 71 -19.07 17.91 -4.01
CA LEU A 71 -17.74 18.43 -3.68
C LEU A 71 -17.15 19.25 -4.84
N GLY A 72 -17.34 18.80 -6.07
CA GLY A 72 -16.93 19.52 -7.29
C GLY A 72 -17.63 20.87 -7.43
N ASN A 73 -18.94 20.94 -7.15
CA ASN A 73 -19.70 22.19 -7.13
C ASN A 73 -19.13 23.16 -6.09
N PHE A 74 -18.85 22.66 -4.88
CA PHE A 74 -18.28 23.48 -3.82
C PHE A 74 -16.89 24.01 -4.18
N ALA A 75 -15.97 23.12 -4.54
CA ALA A 75 -14.59 23.50 -4.82
C ALA A 75 -14.46 24.40 -6.07
N LEU A 76 -15.07 24.00 -7.20
CA LEU A 76 -14.83 24.64 -8.49
C LEU A 76 -15.77 25.82 -8.75
N ARG A 77 -17.06 25.70 -8.41
CA ARG A 77 -18.06 26.72 -8.75
C ARG A 77 -18.23 27.76 -7.64
N ILE A 78 -18.32 27.31 -6.38
CA ILE A 78 -18.57 28.20 -5.23
C ILE A 78 -17.26 28.86 -4.78
N CYS A 79 -16.23 28.07 -4.46
CA CYS A 79 -14.93 28.61 -4.03
C CYS A 79 -14.11 29.21 -5.19
N GLY A 80 -14.48 28.92 -6.44
CA GLY A 80 -13.76 29.39 -7.62
C GLY A 80 -12.36 28.77 -7.77
N ALA A 81 -12.11 27.61 -7.15
CA ALA A 81 -10.84 26.91 -7.30
C ALA A 81 -10.65 26.46 -8.76
N ARG A 82 -9.40 26.53 -9.23
CA ARG A 82 -9.05 26.05 -10.56
C ARG A 82 -8.59 24.61 -10.48
N ALA A 83 -9.02 23.79 -11.43
CA ALA A 83 -8.60 22.39 -11.56
C ALA A 83 -7.17 22.28 -12.16
N GLU A 84 -6.20 22.94 -11.52
CA GLU A 84 -4.80 22.97 -11.94
C GLU A 84 -3.98 21.80 -11.33
N TRP A 85 -4.54 21.11 -10.33
CA TRP A 85 -3.97 19.89 -9.76
C TRP A 85 -4.27 18.71 -10.68
N THR A 86 -3.31 18.40 -11.53
CA THR A 86 -3.32 17.24 -12.44
C THR A 86 -2.03 16.46 -12.22
N MET A 87 -2.04 15.16 -12.51
CA MET A 87 -0.82 14.35 -12.30
C MET A 87 0.30 14.77 -13.26
N GLU A 88 -0.04 15.30 -14.44
CA GLU A 88 0.88 15.90 -15.39
C GLU A 88 1.54 17.16 -14.81
N SER A 89 0.74 18.12 -14.34
CA SER A 89 1.25 19.35 -13.73
C SER A 89 2.06 19.07 -12.45
N PHE A 90 1.65 18.06 -11.69
CA PHE A 90 2.40 17.55 -10.54
C PHE A 90 3.78 17.03 -10.97
N VAL A 91 3.86 16.12 -11.94
CA VAL A 91 5.15 15.58 -12.43
C VAL A 91 6.08 16.71 -12.88
N ASP A 92 5.59 17.64 -13.70
CA ASP A 92 6.40 18.76 -14.23
C ASP A 92 6.88 19.71 -13.12
N SER A 93 6.03 19.99 -12.13
CA SER A 93 6.40 20.86 -11.01
C SER A 93 7.38 20.16 -10.05
N GLN A 94 7.17 18.88 -9.76
CA GLN A 94 8.07 18.10 -8.91
C GLN A 94 9.44 17.93 -9.55
N VAL A 95 9.53 17.60 -10.84
CA VAL A 95 10.82 17.49 -11.54
C VAL A 95 11.59 18.82 -11.47
N ARG A 96 10.92 19.96 -11.68
CA ARG A 96 11.53 21.29 -11.53
C ARG A 96 12.00 21.59 -10.10
N LYS A 97 11.24 21.15 -9.09
CA LYS A 97 11.60 21.30 -7.67
C LYS A 97 12.83 20.45 -7.32
N LEU A 98 12.81 19.18 -7.72
CA LEU A 98 13.89 18.21 -7.48
C LEU A 98 15.18 18.60 -8.20
N ALA A 99 15.10 19.21 -9.39
CA ALA A 99 16.28 19.67 -10.14
C ALA A 99 17.12 20.71 -9.37
N ARG A 100 16.53 21.42 -8.40
CA ARG A 100 17.22 22.41 -7.54
C ARG A 100 18.02 21.77 -6.41
N ILE A 101 17.88 20.46 -6.17
CA ILE A 101 18.65 19.75 -5.16
C ILE A 101 20.11 19.71 -5.62
N GLU A 102 21.02 20.21 -4.78
CA GLU A 102 22.47 20.08 -4.96
C GLU A 102 23.00 18.83 -4.26
N GLY A 103 24.04 18.21 -4.84
CA GLY A 103 24.63 16.99 -4.29
C GLY A 103 24.02 15.69 -4.81
N GLY A 104 24.49 14.57 -4.26
CA GLY A 104 24.03 13.22 -4.56
C GLY A 104 22.81 12.82 -3.73
N VAL A 105 21.89 12.07 -4.34
CA VAL A 105 20.71 11.52 -3.68
C VAL A 105 20.79 10.00 -3.67
N LEU A 106 20.71 9.42 -2.48
CA LEU A 106 20.56 7.98 -2.27
C LEU A 106 19.08 7.63 -2.21
N CYS A 107 18.66 6.62 -2.96
CA CYS A 107 17.29 6.12 -2.96
C CYS A 107 17.29 4.62 -2.66
N GLY A 108 16.69 4.22 -1.54
CA GLY A 108 16.38 2.82 -1.28
C GLY A 108 15.20 2.40 -2.14
N VAL A 109 15.38 1.35 -2.94
CA VAL A 109 14.33 0.82 -3.82
C VAL A 109 13.91 -0.56 -3.34
N SER A 110 12.60 -0.77 -3.22
CA SER A 110 12.00 -1.99 -2.66
C SER A 110 11.31 -2.87 -3.71
N GLY A 111 11.18 -2.38 -4.95
CA GLY A 111 10.32 -3.00 -5.97
C GLY A 111 8.83 -2.66 -5.86
N GLY A 112 8.47 -1.86 -4.85
CA GLY A 112 7.15 -1.25 -4.74
C GLY A 112 6.96 -0.08 -5.72
N VAL A 113 5.71 0.25 -6.04
CA VAL A 113 5.38 1.35 -6.94
C VAL A 113 5.89 2.70 -6.43
N ASP A 114 5.80 2.97 -5.13
CA ASP A 114 6.16 4.28 -4.56
C ASP A 114 7.67 4.56 -4.68
N SER A 115 8.51 3.60 -4.26
CA SER A 115 9.98 3.74 -4.34
C SER A 115 10.46 3.77 -5.79
N THR A 116 9.78 3.07 -6.70
CA THR A 116 10.06 3.13 -8.15
C THR A 116 9.71 4.50 -8.72
N VAL A 117 8.54 5.06 -8.42
CA VAL A 117 8.13 6.39 -8.88
C VAL A 117 9.08 7.46 -8.37
N VAL A 118 9.49 7.40 -7.09
CA VAL A 118 10.51 8.30 -6.53
C VAL A 118 11.82 8.22 -7.31
N ALA A 119 12.32 7.01 -7.58
CA ALA A 119 13.55 6.82 -8.34
C ALA A 119 13.45 7.42 -9.74
N VAL A 120 12.32 7.21 -10.45
CA VAL A 120 12.12 7.73 -11.81
C VAL A 120 11.99 9.26 -11.83
N LEU A 121 11.26 9.86 -10.89
CA LEU A 121 11.16 11.32 -10.76
C LEU A 121 12.52 11.95 -10.47
N LEU A 122 13.28 11.38 -9.54
CA LEU A 122 14.64 11.84 -9.25
C LEU A 122 15.55 11.66 -10.46
N HIS A 123 15.50 10.53 -11.16
CA HIS A 123 16.33 10.32 -12.33
C HIS A 123 16.05 11.36 -13.43
N ARG A 124 14.77 11.65 -13.71
CA ARG A 124 14.39 12.74 -14.64
C ARG A 124 14.91 14.11 -14.20
N ALA A 125 14.94 14.38 -12.90
CA ALA A 125 15.31 15.69 -12.37
C ALA A 125 16.83 15.90 -12.21
N ILE A 126 17.57 14.87 -11.78
CA ILE A 126 18.97 14.99 -11.36
C ILE A 126 19.92 13.99 -12.04
N GLY A 127 19.40 13.10 -12.89
CA GLY A 127 20.16 12.16 -13.72
C GLY A 127 21.16 11.34 -12.92
N GLY A 128 22.42 11.41 -13.32
CA GLY A 128 23.52 10.65 -12.71
C GLY A 128 23.80 10.95 -11.24
N ARG A 129 23.19 11.98 -10.63
CA ARG A 129 23.30 12.27 -9.18
C ARG A 129 22.40 11.39 -8.31
N LEU A 130 21.50 10.60 -8.90
CA LEU A 130 20.71 9.58 -8.22
C LEU A 130 21.48 8.24 -8.10
N ARG A 131 21.57 7.68 -6.89
CA ARG A 131 22.10 6.33 -6.62
C ARG A 131 20.97 5.50 -6.04
N CYS A 132 20.60 4.42 -6.72
CA CYS A 132 19.58 3.48 -6.25
C CYS A 132 20.23 2.25 -5.63
N VAL A 133 19.77 1.86 -4.45
CA VAL A 133 20.20 0.65 -3.74
C VAL A 133 18.99 -0.21 -3.42
N LEU A 134 19.02 -1.47 -3.85
CA LEU A 134 18.06 -2.50 -3.47
C LEU A 134 18.74 -3.43 -2.47
N VAL A 135 18.21 -3.51 -1.25
CA VAL A 135 18.65 -4.51 -0.26
C VAL A 135 17.78 -5.76 -0.45
N ASP A 136 18.38 -6.83 -0.94
CA ASP A 136 17.74 -8.13 -0.97
C ASP A 136 17.93 -8.79 0.40
N ASN A 137 16.86 -8.75 1.20
CA ASN A 137 16.83 -9.30 2.55
C ASN A 137 16.51 -10.81 2.57
N GLY A 138 16.36 -11.47 1.41
CA GLY A 138 15.96 -12.87 1.33
C GLY A 138 14.49 -13.13 1.73
N LEU A 139 13.72 -12.09 2.04
CA LEU A 139 12.32 -12.16 2.47
C LEU A 139 11.37 -11.57 1.40
N LEU A 140 11.87 -11.30 0.20
CA LEU A 140 11.07 -10.83 -0.94
C LEU A 140 10.33 -11.99 -1.63
N ARG A 141 9.35 -11.65 -2.50
CA ARG A 141 8.66 -12.62 -3.35
C ARG A 141 9.61 -13.25 -4.38
N GLU A 142 9.17 -14.34 -4.97
CA GLU A 142 9.91 -15.03 -6.03
C GLU A 142 10.23 -14.06 -7.18
N GLY A 143 11.51 -13.93 -7.54
CA GLY A 143 11.98 -13.04 -8.61
C GLY A 143 11.85 -11.54 -8.36
N GLU A 144 11.36 -11.09 -7.19
CA GLU A 144 11.01 -9.69 -6.98
C GLU A 144 12.20 -8.73 -7.03
N ALA A 145 13.35 -9.13 -6.50
CA ALA A 145 14.57 -8.34 -6.56
C ALA A 145 15.02 -8.12 -8.03
N ASP A 146 14.98 -9.17 -8.84
CA ASP A 146 15.36 -9.12 -10.26
C ASP A 146 14.38 -8.29 -11.08
N GLU A 147 13.08 -8.42 -10.81
CA GLU A 147 12.06 -7.59 -11.44
C GLU A 147 12.22 -6.11 -11.10
N ALA A 148 12.52 -5.79 -9.84
CA ALA A 148 12.74 -4.41 -9.39
C ALA A 148 13.95 -3.77 -10.07
N VAL A 149 15.08 -4.49 -10.16
CA VAL A 149 16.28 -4.03 -10.88
C VAL A 149 15.98 -3.87 -12.37
N SER A 150 15.29 -4.84 -12.98
CA SER A 150 14.93 -4.80 -14.41
C SER A 150 13.98 -3.65 -14.74
N LEU A 151 13.04 -3.35 -13.83
CA LEU A 151 12.09 -2.24 -13.98
C LEU A 151 12.80 -0.89 -14.03
N LEU A 152 13.76 -0.67 -13.11
CA LEU A 152 14.57 0.54 -13.09
C LEU A 152 15.51 0.61 -14.30
N ALA A 153 16.11 -0.51 -14.70
CA ALA A 153 16.94 -0.58 -15.90
C ALA A 153 16.14 -0.20 -17.16
N GLY A 154 14.87 -0.62 -17.26
CA GLY A 154 13.96 -0.21 -18.33
C GLY A 154 13.67 1.31 -18.36
N ALA A 155 13.81 1.98 -17.22
CA ALA A 155 13.72 3.44 -17.10
C ALA A 155 15.09 4.16 -17.25
N GLY A 156 16.16 3.43 -17.61
CA GLY A 156 17.51 3.99 -17.74
C GLY A 156 18.25 4.18 -16.42
N ILE A 157 17.77 3.56 -15.33
CA ILE A 157 18.29 3.72 -13.98
C ILE A 157 19.05 2.46 -13.56
N ALA A 158 20.32 2.62 -13.21
CA ALA A 158 21.09 1.54 -12.58
C ALA A 158 20.74 1.44 -11.08
N ALA A 159 20.39 0.24 -10.62
CA ALA A 159 20.18 -0.07 -9.21
C ALA A 159 21.24 -1.07 -8.73
N GLU A 160 21.91 -0.72 -7.64
CA GLU A 160 22.87 -1.59 -6.95
C GLU A 160 22.10 -2.59 -6.08
N ARG A 161 22.19 -3.89 -6.39
CA ARG A 161 21.61 -4.96 -5.56
C ARG A 161 22.64 -5.37 -4.50
N VAL A 162 22.25 -5.25 -3.24
CA VAL A 162 23.00 -5.71 -2.07
C VAL A 162 22.30 -6.97 -1.56
N ASP A 163 22.92 -8.12 -1.79
CA ASP A 163 22.43 -9.39 -1.24
C ASP A 163 22.85 -9.50 0.24
N ALA A 164 21.86 -9.46 1.12
CA ALA A 164 22.00 -9.64 2.55
C ALA A 164 21.13 -10.80 3.07
N SER A 165 20.61 -11.65 2.19
CA SER A 165 19.67 -12.73 2.51
C SER A 165 20.13 -13.60 3.68
N GLU A 166 21.40 -14.02 3.67
CA GLU A 166 21.99 -14.82 4.76
C GLU A 166 21.99 -14.09 6.11
N ARG A 167 22.26 -12.78 6.13
CA ARG A 167 22.29 -11.98 7.37
C ARG A 167 20.90 -11.90 8.00
N PHE A 168 19.88 -11.65 7.19
CA PHE A 168 18.49 -11.55 7.66
C PHE A 168 17.96 -12.90 8.12
N LEU A 169 18.21 -13.98 7.36
CA LEU A 169 17.79 -15.32 7.75
C LEU A 169 18.45 -15.76 9.06
N ALA A 170 19.76 -15.51 9.23
CA ALA A 170 20.46 -15.79 10.48
C ALA A 170 19.91 -14.97 11.67
N ARG A 171 19.48 -13.72 11.43
CA ARG A 171 18.84 -12.88 12.46
C ARG A 171 17.48 -13.38 12.92
N LEU A 172 16.79 -14.17 12.08
CA LEU A 172 15.46 -14.71 12.35
C LEU A 172 15.48 -16.12 12.94
N GLU A 173 16.64 -16.77 13.02
CA GLU A 173 16.78 -18.08 13.66
C GLU A 173 16.38 -18.00 15.14
N GLY A 174 15.51 -18.90 15.56
CA GLY A 174 14.97 -18.94 16.92
C GLY A 174 13.98 -17.83 17.28
N VAL A 175 13.69 -16.88 16.37
CA VAL A 175 12.76 -15.77 16.64
C VAL A 175 11.35 -16.15 16.19
N ALA A 176 10.44 -16.39 17.13
CA ALA A 176 9.06 -16.77 16.86
C ALA A 176 8.06 -15.63 17.06
N ASP A 177 8.35 -14.66 17.94
CA ASP A 177 7.45 -13.54 18.21
C ASP A 177 7.36 -12.60 16.98
N PRO A 178 6.14 -12.25 16.50
CA PRO A 178 5.96 -11.38 15.34
C PRO A 178 6.61 -10.01 15.47
N GLU A 179 6.53 -9.38 16.64
CA GLU A 179 7.06 -8.04 16.86
C GLU A 179 8.59 -8.07 16.95
N GLU A 180 9.16 -9.08 17.61
CA GLU A 180 10.61 -9.33 17.59
C GLU A 180 11.13 -9.57 16.16
N LYS A 181 10.39 -10.30 15.31
CA LYS A 181 10.74 -10.46 13.90
C LYS A 181 10.73 -9.13 13.16
N ARG A 182 9.69 -8.31 13.35
CA ARG A 182 9.60 -6.96 12.74
C ARG A 182 10.80 -6.10 13.13
N LEU A 183 11.16 -6.08 14.41
CA LEU A 183 12.30 -5.34 14.93
C LEU A 183 13.62 -5.87 14.37
N ALA A 184 13.84 -7.19 14.37
CA ALA A 184 15.05 -7.81 13.86
C ALA A 184 15.28 -7.50 12.37
N VAL A 185 14.22 -7.56 11.55
CA VAL A 185 14.28 -7.22 10.12
C VAL A 185 14.53 -5.72 9.93
N GLY A 186 13.84 -4.86 10.69
CA GLY A 186 14.04 -3.40 10.62
C GLY A 186 15.46 -2.98 10.97
N ASP A 187 16.00 -3.50 12.07
CA ASP A 187 17.35 -3.21 12.55
C ASP A 187 18.43 -3.67 11.58
N GLU A 188 18.32 -4.91 11.06
CA GLU A 188 19.30 -5.44 10.12
C GLU A 188 19.23 -4.70 8.78
N PHE A 189 18.04 -4.29 8.32
CA PHE A 189 17.89 -3.43 7.15
C PHE A 189 18.59 -2.09 7.34
N ALA A 190 18.39 -1.42 8.48
CA ALA A 190 19.05 -0.15 8.76
C ALA A 190 20.58 -0.29 8.73
N ARG A 191 21.13 -1.39 9.25
CA ARG A 191 22.59 -1.67 9.22
C ARG A 191 23.09 -1.89 7.79
N VAL A 192 22.50 -2.83 7.06
CA VAL A 192 22.90 -3.15 5.68
C VAL A 192 22.78 -1.94 4.78
N PHE A 193 21.68 -1.18 4.89
CA PHE A 193 21.48 0.02 4.09
C PHE A 193 22.51 1.11 4.41
N SER A 194 22.89 1.27 5.68
CA SER A 194 23.91 2.24 6.09
C SER A 194 25.32 1.85 5.63
N GLU A 195 25.64 0.56 5.66
CA GLU A 195 26.88 0.02 5.09
C GLU A 195 26.93 0.30 3.58
N ALA A 196 25.84 0.00 2.85
CA ALA A 196 25.73 0.29 1.42
C ALA A 196 25.83 1.79 1.12
N ALA A 197 25.17 2.64 1.92
CA ALA A 197 25.25 4.09 1.81
C ALA A 197 26.71 4.57 1.93
N SER A 198 27.47 4.01 2.87
CA SER A 198 28.86 4.39 3.17
C SER A 198 29.89 3.84 2.18
N ALA A 199 29.62 2.69 1.55
CA ALA A 199 30.56 2.02 0.65
C ALA A 199 30.66 2.68 -0.74
N GLY A 200 29.68 3.49 -1.13
CA GLY A 200 29.64 4.11 -2.45
C GLY A 200 29.95 5.60 -2.44
N ARG A 201 29.50 6.30 -3.48
CA ARG A 201 29.66 7.76 -3.53
C ARG A 201 28.88 8.41 -2.39
N ARG A 202 29.49 9.43 -1.80
CA ARG A 202 28.83 10.27 -0.79
C ARG A 202 27.56 10.88 -1.38
N CYS A 203 26.46 10.74 -0.63
CA CYS A 203 25.19 11.37 -0.94
C CYS A 203 24.81 12.26 0.26
N GLU A 204 24.36 13.48 0.00
CA GLU A 204 23.90 14.41 1.03
C GLU A 204 22.42 14.22 1.36
N TRP A 205 21.69 13.58 0.44
CA TRP A 205 20.24 13.40 0.53
C TRP A 205 19.82 11.95 0.47
N LEU A 206 18.78 11.63 1.22
CA LEU A 206 18.08 10.37 1.25
C LEU A 206 16.66 10.56 0.72
N ALA A 207 16.30 9.82 -0.33
CA ALA A 207 14.98 9.81 -0.89
C ALA A 207 14.05 8.84 -0.18
N GLN A 208 12.81 9.26 0.06
CA GLN A 208 11.77 8.45 0.69
C GLN A 208 10.46 8.56 -0.10
N GLY A 209 9.72 7.45 -0.15
CA GLY A 209 8.41 7.34 -0.79
C GLY A 209 7.24 7.72 0.11
N THR A 210 7.47 8.56 1.12
CA THR A 210 6.43 9.02 2.06
C THR A 210 5.24 9.61 1.31
N LEU A 211 4.03 9.18 1.65
CA LEU A 211 2.77 9.63 1.04
C LEU A 211 2.00 10.56 1.98
N TYR A 212 0.97 11.24 1.47
CA TYR A 212 0.16 12.17 2.26
C TYR A 212 -0.54 11.53 3.48
N PRO A 213 -1.10 10.30 3.39
CA PRO A 213 -1.61 9.60 4.57
C PRO A 213 -0.57 9.44 5.69
N ASP A 214 0.70 9.18 5.35
CA ASP A 214 1.78 9.04 6.33
C ASP A 214 2.08 10.37 7.06
N VAL A 215 1.97 11.48 6.33
CA VAL A 215 2.15 12.84 6.87
C VAL A 215 1.02 13.20 7.84
N ILE A 216 -0.24 12.90 7.49
CA ILE A 216 -1.38 13.14 8.36
C ILE A 216 -1.25 12.35 9.66
N GLU A 217 -0.95 11.05 9.56
CA GLU A 217 -0.82 10.17 10.72
C GLU A 217 0.31 10.61 11.66
N SER A 218 1.45 11.04 11.10
CA SER A 218 2.58 11.54 11.90
C SER A 218 2.33 12.91 12.53
N GLY A 219 1.52 13.78 11.89
CA GLY A 219 1.17 15.11 12.39
C GLY A 219 0.03 15.15 13.41
N SER A 220 -0.85 14.13 13.42
CA SER A 220 -2.02 14.05 14.30
C SER A 220 -1.82 13.16 15.54
N ALA A 221 -0.64 12.56 15.70
CA ALA A 221 -0.32 11.68 16.83
C ALA A 221 -0.07 12.44 18.15
N LEU A 222 -1.14 12.88 18.80
CA LEU A 222 -1.19 13.17 20.25
C LEU A 222 -1.38 11.89 21.10
N GLY A 223 -1.04 10.71 20.58
CA GLY A 223 -1.31 9.42 21.23
C GLY A 223 -0.25 8.33 20.97
N PRO A 224 -0.39 7.15 21.59
CA PRO A 224 0.64 6.09 21.70
C PRO A 224 1.03 5.41 20.37
N ALA A 225 0.53 5.89 19.23
CA ALA A 225 0.79 5.37 17.89
C ALA A 225 2.24 5.57 17.39
N ARG A 226 3.09 6.28 18.14
CA ARG A 226 4.48 6.59 17.78
C ARG A 226 5.37 5.35 17.63
N THR A 227 5.05 4.25 18.32
CA THR A 227 5.87 3.03 18.36
C THR A 227 5.51 1.99 17.30
N ILE A 228 4.33 2.08 16.68
CA ILE A 228 3.81 1.00 15.81
C ILE A 228 4.16 1.23 14.33
N LYS A 229 4.25 2.48 13.86
CA LYS A 229 4.44 2.79 12.43
C LYS A 229 5.82 3.31 12.02
N SER A 230 6.81 3.31 12.93
CA SER A 230 8.20 3.68 12.59
C SER A 230 8.88 2.75 11.54
N HIS A 231 8.22 1.67 11.14
CA HIS A 231 8.80 0.58 10.35
C HIS A 231 8.27 0.43 8.91
N HIS A 232 7.28 1.23 8.48
CA HIS A 232 6.63 1.02 7.17
C HIS A 232 7.12 1.93 6.03
N ASN A 233 7.64 3.10 6.38
CA ASN A 233 8.50 3.86 5.49
C ASN A 233 9.92 3.74 6.01
N VAL A 234 10.89 4.08 5.19
CA VAL A 234 12.31 4.18 5.54
C VAL A 234 12.57 5.23 6.67
N GLY A 235 11.54 5.70 7.37
CA GLY A 235 11.56 6.59 8.53
C GLY A 235 12.19 6.00 9.80
N GLY A 236 12.63 4.75 9.75
CA GLY A 236 13.56 4.17 10.70
C GLY A 236 15.04 4.42 10.37
N LEU A 237 15.39 5.12 9.27
CA LEU A 237 16.80 5.41 9.02
C LEU A 237 17.31 6.36 10.09
N PRO A 238 18.22 5.88 10.93
CA PRO A 238 18.53 6.55 12.17
C PRO A 238 19.30 7.84 11.89
N GLY A 239 19.07 8.86 12.71
CA GLY A 239 19.63 10.21 12.53
C GLY A 239 21.18 10.27 12.43
N TRP A 240 21.88 9.17 12.71
CA TRP A 240 23.32 9.05 12.52
C TRP A 240 23.78 8.94 11.07
N LEU A 241 22.90 8.73 10.09
CA LEU A 241 23.31 8.82 8.67
C LEU A 241 23.69 10.25 8.26
N GLY A 242 23.24 11.28 8.99
CA GLY A 242 23.61 12.67 8.73
C GLY A 242 23.17 13.21 7.36
N MET A 243 22.18 12.57 6.73
CA MET A 243 21.65 12.95 5.42
C MET A 243 20.38 13.80 5.56
N LYS A 244 20.14 14.70 4.60
CA LYS A 244 18.87 15.43 4.48
C LYS A 244 17.83 14.55 3.78
N THR A 245 16.55 14.74 4.04
CA THR A 245 15.48 13.94 3.40
C THR A 245 14.87 14.65 2.19
N VAL A 246 14.49 13.87 1.18
CA VAL A 246 13.67 14.31 0.06
C VAL A 246 12.48 13.37 -0.11
N GLU A 247 11.27 13.92 -0.09
CA GLU A 247 10.01 13.16 -0.10
C GLU A 247 9.13 13.65 -1.26
N PRO A 248 9.37 13.18 -2.50
CA PRO A 248 8.69 13.72 -3.68
C PRO A 248 7.18 13.46 -3.73
N LEU A 249 6.70 12.44 -3.01
CA LEU A 249 5.32 11.95 -3.05
C LEU A 249 4.48 12.37 -1.84
N ARG A 250 5.03 13.20 -0.95
CA ARG A 250 4.43 13.56 0.35
C ARG A 250 3.05 14.21 0.28
N ASP A 251 2.67 14.73 -0.89
CA ASP A 251 1.39 15.41 -1.13
C ASP A 251 0.41 14.53 -1.92
N LEU A 252 0.74 13.25 -2.16
CA LEU A 252 -0.07 12.33 -2.97
C LEU A 252 -0.73 11.22 -2.14
N TYR A 253 -1.90 10.80 -2.60
CA TYR A 253 -2.54 9.53 -2.26
C TYR A 253 -2.08 8.37 -3.16
N LYS A 254 -2.42 7.14 -2.79
CA LYS A 254 -1.91 5.92 -3.44
C LYS A 254 -2.37 5.77 -4.90
N ASP A 255 -3.61 6.15 -5.17
CA ASP A 255 -4.19 6.20 -6.51
C ASP A 255 -3.53 7.26 -7.39
N GLU A 256 -3.22 8.44 -6.84
CA GLU A 256 -2.44 9.48 -7.52
C GLU A 256 -1.03 9.01 -7.86
N VAL A 257 -0.34 8.30 -6.96
CA VAL A 257 0.97 7.69 -7.24
C VAL A 257 0.88 6.70 -8.40
N ARG A 258 -0.20 5.90 -8.48
CA ARG A 258 -0.45 5.03 -9.64
C ARG A 258 -0.69 5.81 -10.93
N GLY A 259 -1.38 6.95 -10.84
CA GLY A 259 -1.54 7.89 -11.96
C GLY A 259 -0.20 8.42 -12.46
N VAL A 260 0.65 8.89 -11.54
CA VAL A 260 2.02 9.33 -11.84
C VAL A 260 2.83 8.19 -12.46
N ALA A 261 2.76 6.97 -11.90
CA ALA A 261 3.46 5.80 -12.44
C ALA A 261 3.14 5.55 -13.93
N ARG A 262 1.86 5.68 -14.33
CA ARG A 262 1.43 5.55 -15.73
C ARG A 262 2.01 6.65 -16.61
N LEU A 263 1.97 7.90 -16.16
CA LEU A 263 2.56 9.04 -16.89
C LEU A 263 4.09 8.93 -17.05
N LEU A 264 4.75 8.26 -16.09
CA LEU A 264 6.17 7.97 -16.16
C LEU A 264 6.50 6.77 -17.08
N GLY A 265 5.50 6.07 -17.61
CA GLY A 265 5.67 4.94 -18.52
C GLY A 265 5.97 3.61 -17.82
N LEU A 266 5.66 3.49 -16.52
CA LEU A 266 5.82 2.23 -15.81
C LEU A 266 4.79 1.20 -16.30
N PRO A 267 5.17 -0.08 -16.44
CA PRO A 267 4.27 -1.13 -16.92
C PRO A 267 3.15 -1.39 -15.92
N GLU A 268 1.93 -1.62 -16.40
CA GLU A 268 0.74 -1.78 -15.54
C GLU A 268 0.93 -2.89 -14.49
N ARG A 269 1.65 -3.97 -14.83
CA ARG A 269 1.98 -5.06 -13.88
C ARG A 269 2.70 -4.57 -12.62
N ALA A 270 3.52 -3.53 -12.71
CA ALA A 270 4.22 -2.94 -11.57
C ALA A 270 3.31 -2.01 -10.75
N ILE A 271 2.33 -1.39 -11.41
CA ILE A 271 1.39 -0.42 -10.84
C ILE A 271 0.26 -1.13 -10.07
N SER A 272 -0.22 -2.25 -10.62
CA SER A 272 -1.32 -3.06 -10.09
C SER A 272 -0.88 -4.16 -9.12
N ARG A 273 0.40 -4.18 -8.72
CA ARG A 273 0.93 -5.15 -7.76
C ARG A 273 0.20 -5.02 -6.42
N HIS A 274 -0.09 -6.16 -5.80
CA HIS A 274 -0.63 -6.18 -4.44
C HIS A 274 0.39 -5.62 -3.44
N PRO A 275 -0.09 -4.98 -2.35
CA PRO A 275 0.77 -4.56 -1.26
C PRO A 275 1.61 -5.72 -0.70
N PHE A 276 2.86 -5.43 -0.36
CA PHE A 276 3.79 -6.37 0.26
C PHE A 276 4.38 -5.75 1.53
N PRO A 277 4.34 -6.44 2.68
CA PRO A 277 4.78 -5.87 3.94
C PRO A 277 6.30 -5.66 3.96
N GLY A 278 6.77 -4.63 4.69
CA GLY A 278 8.19 -4.32 4.85
C GLY A 278 9.03 -5.49 5.41
N PRO A 279 8.57 -6.19 6.47
CA PRO A 279 9.21 -7.43 6.95
C PRO A 279 9.19 -8.60 5.95
N GLY A 280 8.47 -8.46 4.84
CA GLY A 280 8.37 -9.43 3.78
C GLY A 280 7.72 -10.74 4.20
N LEU A 281 8.28 -11.86 3.73
CA LEU A 281 7.78 -13.20 4.01
C LEU A 281 7.89 -13.60 5.50
N SER A 282 8.64 -12.87 6.33
CA SER A 282 8.81 -13.23 7.75
C SER A 282 7.50 -13.20 8.54
N VAL A 283 6.56 -12.31 8.18
CA VAL A 283 5.20 -12.21 8.76
C VAL A 283 4.17 -13.11 8.06
N ARG A 284 4.59 -13.82 7.01
CA ARG A 284 3.79 -14.88 6.36
C ARG A 284 4.21 -16.28 6.83
N VAL A 285 5.24 -16.36 7.66
CA VAL A 285 5.67 -17.58 8.33
C VAL A 285 5.26 -17.48 9.79
N MET A 286 4.29 -18.29 10.21
CA MET A 286 3.86 -18.33 11.61
C MET A 286 4.92 -19.03 12.46
N GLY A 287 5.26 -18.42 13.60
CA GLY A 287 6.35 -18.85 14.48
C GLY A 287 7.73 -18.56 13.87
N GLU A 288 8.70 -19.45 14.11
CA GLU A 288 10.12 -19.21 13.72
C GLU A 288 10.29 -19.08 12.20
N ALA A 289 10.86 -18.00 11.69
CA ALA A 289 10.99 -17.77 10.24
C ALA A 289 12.21 -18.50 9.61
N THR A 290 12.21 -19.84 9.65
CA THR A 290 13.30 -20.65 9.09
C THR A 290 13.40 -20.55 7.57
N ARG A 291 14.60 -20.77 7.01
CA ARG A 291 14.85 -20.79 5.56
C ARG A 291 13.86 -21.67 4.78
N GLN A 292 13.56 -22.85 5.32
CA GLN A 292 12.61 -23.78 4.71
C GLN A 292 11.20 -23.18 4.66
N LYS A 293 10.70 -22.63 5.78
CA LYS A 293 9.36 -22.03 5.83
C LYS A 293 9.27 -20.78 4.94
N VAL A 294 10.32 -19.96 4.90
CA VAL A 294 10.39 -18.80 3.98
C VAL A 294 10.35 -19.24 2.52
N ALA A 295 11.08 -20.30 2.14
CA ALA A 295 11.04 -20.84 0.78
C ALA A 295 9.64 -21.36 0.41
N ILE A 296 8.97 -22.10 1.31
CA ILE A 296 7.58 -22.55 1.12
C ILE A 296 6.64 -21.37 0.91
N ALA A 297 6.69 -20.36 1.80
CA ALA A 297 5.84 -19.17 1.70
C ALA A 297 6.06 -18.42 0.37
N ARG A 298 7.32 -18.33 -0.09
CA ARG A 298 7.70 -17.68 -1.36
C ARG A 298 7.09 -18.40 -2.56
N GLN A 299 7.37 -19.71 -2.69
CA GLN A 299 6.93 -20.52 -3.82
C GLN A 299 5.41 -20.66 -3.86
N ALA A 300 4.79 -20.92 -2.71
CA ALA A 300 3.35 -21.03 -2.62
C ALA A 300 2.65 -19.70 -2.95
N SER A 301 3.18 -18.56 -2.48
CA SER A 301 2.63 -17.24 -2.84
C SER A 301 2.71 -16.98 -4.35
N ALA A 302 3.82 -17.35 -5.01
CA ALA A 302 3.96 -17.20 -6.45
C ALA A 302 2.91 -18.03 -7.23
N ILE A 303 2.58 -19.24 -6.75
CA ILE A 303 1.51 -20.06 -7.33
C ILE A 303 0.13 -19.40 -7.14
N VAL A 304 -0.17 -18.89 -5.95
CA VAL A 304 -1.44 -18.17 -5.69
C VAL A 304 -1.58 -16.98 -6.64
N GLU A 305 -0.56 -16.13 -6.75
CA GLU A 305 -0.58 -14.95 -7.63
C GLU A 305 -0.76 -15.36 -9.11
N ALA A 306 -0.06 -16.40 -9.56
CA ALA A 306 -0.15 -16.91 -10.93
C ALA A 306 -1.53 -17.48 -11.29
N GLU A 307 -2.15 -18.25 -10.39
CA GLU A 307 -3.48 -18.82 -10.62
C GLU A 307 -4.59 -17.76 -10.59
N LEU A 308 -4.45 -16.74 -9.74
CA LEU A 308 -5.38 -15.60 -9.74
C LEU A 308 -5.24 -14.76 -11.00
N ALA A 309 -4.02 -14.52 -11.47
CA ALA A 309 -3.79 -13.82 -12.74
C ALA A 309 -4.39 -14.59 -13.91
N SER A 310 -4.18 -15.91 -13.97
CA SER A 310 -4.73 -16.80 -15.01
C SER A 310 -6.26 -16.84 -15.00
N ALA A 311 -6.87 -16.67 -13.82
CA ALA A 311 -8.32 -16.59 -13.66
C ALA A 311 -8.91 -15.17 -13.88
N GLY A 312 -8.08 -14.15 -14.15
CA GLY A 312 -8.52 -12.75 -14.26
C GLY A 312 -8.98 -12.12 -12.95
N LEU A 313 -8.61 -12.69 -11.80
CA LEU A 313 -9.04 -12.27 -10.46
C LEU A 313 -7.99 -11.43 -9.72
N HIS A 314 -6.77 -11.33 -10.25
CA HIS A 314 -5.69 -10.62 -9.55
C HIS A 314 -6.05 -9.16 -9.25
N SER A 315 -6.68 -8.44 -10.18
CA SER A 315 -7.08 -7.04 -9.98
C SER A 315 -8.37 -6.85 -9.19
N SER A 316 -9.16 -7.92 -8.95
CA SER A 316 -10.42 -7.84 -8.21
C SER A 316 -10.23 -8.01 -6.70
N VAL A 317 -9.06 -8.45 -6.27
CA VAL A 317 -8.72 -8.64 -4.86
C VAL A 317 -7.69 -7.61 -4.40
N TRP A 318 -7.73 -7.28 -3.12
CA TRP A 318 -6.82 -6.30 -2.52
C TRP A 318 -5.42 -6.88 -2.32
N GLN A 319 -5.35 -8.10 -1.79
CA GLN A 319 -4.11 -8.81 -1.53
C GLN A 319 -4.36 -10.33 -1.57
N ALA A 320 -3.39 -11.05 -2.11
CA ALA A 320 -3.37 -12.51 -2.17
C ALA A 320 -1.97 -13.04 -1.84
N TYR A 321 -1.90 -14.08 -0.99
CA TYR A 321 -0.64 -14.75 -0.67
C TYR A 321 -0.87 -16.14 -0.06
N ALA A 322 0.23 -16.87 0.17
CA ALA A 322 0.26 -18.07 0.99
C ALA A 322 1.25 -17.90 2.16
N GLY A 323 0.85 -18.42 3.32
CA GLY A 323 1.71 -18.51 4.49
C GLY A 323 1.82 -19.93 5.02
N VAL A 324 2.73 -20.16 5.95
CA VAL A 324 3.02 -21.49 6.49
C VAL A 324 3.34 -21.39 7.98
N GLY A 325 2.78 -22.31 8.77
CA GLY A 325 3.06 -22.40 10.20
C GLY A 325 3.88 -23.63 10.57
N ASP A 326 3.82 -24.00 11.84
CA ASP A 326 4.48 -25.22 12.33
C ASP A 326 3.65 -26.49 12.20
N ASP A 327 2.36 -26.36 11.89
CA ASP A 327 1.47 -27.49 11.69
C ASP A 327 1.95 -28.41 10.56
N ARG A 328 1.76 -29.72 10.80
CA ARG A 328 2.10 -30.77 9.85
C ARG A 328 0.91 -31.67 9.58
N ALA A 329 0.87 -32.21 8.37
CA ALA A 329 -0.14 -33.15 7.93
C ALA A 329 0.52 -34.32 7.17
N VAL A 330 -0.20 -35.43 7.08
CA VAL A 330 0.20 -36.58 6.27
C VAL A 330 -0.32 -36.39 4.85
N ALA A 331 0.57 -36.50 3.87
CA ALA A 331 0.25 -36.59 2.46
C ALA A 331 0.79 -37.89 1.88
N VAL A 332 0.24 -38.26 0.72
CA VAL A 332 0.73 -39.38 -0.09
C VAL A 332 1.35 -38.80 -1.34
N VAL A 333 2.64 -39.03 -1.54
CA VAL A 333 3.39 -38.59 -2.72
C VAL A 333 3.95 -39.84 -3.40
N GLY A 334 3.34 -40.21 -4.52
CA GLY A 334 3.57 -41.55 -5.12
C GLY A 334 3.14 -42.66 -4.15
N ASP A 335 4.07 -43.58 -3.86
CA ASP A 335 3.85 -44.69 -2.90
C ASP A 335 4.36 -44.38 -1.48
N ALA A 336 4.93 -43.19 -1.24
CA ALA A 336 5.53 -42.81 0.04
C ALA A 336 4.62 -41.86 0.86
N ARG A 337 4.69 -42.00 2.19
CA ARG A 337 4.06 -41.04 3.12
C ARG A 337 4.98 -39.85 3.33
N LEU A 338 4.45 -38.65 3.12
CA LEU A 338 5.10 -37.40 3.46
C LEU A 338 4.45 -36.83 4.74
N HIS A 339 5.26 -36.44 5.72
CA HIS A 339 4.79 -35.65 6.86
C HIS A 339 5.24 -34.20 6.70
N GLY A 340 4.50 -33.49 5.84
CA GLY A 340 4.81 -32.13 5.37
C GLY A 340 4.04 -31.06 6.14
N ARG A 341 4.32 -29.79 5.81
CA ARG A 341 3.69 -28.61 6.41
C ARG A 341 2.29 -28.37 5.85
N VAL A 342 1.47 -27.68 6.63
CA VAL A 342 0.20 -27.10 6.18
C VAL A 342 0.43 -25.67 5.69
N VAL A 343 0.00 -25.37 4.47
CA VAL A 343 0.05 -24.02 3.88
C VAL A 343 -1.34 -23.39 3.94
N THR A 344 -1.40 -22.14 4.38
CA THR A 344 -2.64 -21.35 4.46
C THR A 344 -2.67 -20.30 3.36
N VAL A 345 -3.62 -20.41 2.44
CA VAL A 345 -3.88 -19.39 1.40
C VAL A 345 -4.77 -18.31 1.99
N ARG A 346 -4.38 -17.04 1.78
CA ARG A 346 -5.11 -15.85 2.24
C ARG A 346 -5.35 -14.92 1.07
N ILE A 347 -6.63 -14.64 0.78
CA ILE A 347 -7.03 -13.73 -0.29
C ILE A 347 -8.16 -12.85 0.25
N VAL A 348 -8.00 -11.54 0.15
CA VAL A 348 -8.94 -10.57 0.74
C VAL A 348 -9.38 -9.50 -0.26
N GLU A 349 -10.60 -9.02 -0.08
CA GLU A 349 -11.20 -7.88 -0.76
C GLU A 349 -11.32 -6.73 0.24
N SER A 350 -10.94 -5.52 -0.17
CA SER A 350 -10.97 -4.33 0.67
C SER A 350 -10.93 -3.06 -0.18
N THR A 351 -11.46 -1.97 0.35
CA THR A 351 -11.36 -0.63 -0.23
C THR A 351 -10.30 0.23 0.45
N ASP A 352 -10.00 -0.01 1.73
CA ASP A 352 -9.17 0.86 2.58
C ASP A 352 -8.16 0.12 3.48
N ALA A 353 -8.11 -1.21 3.41
CA ALA A 353 -7.38 -2.12 4.30
C ALA A 353 -7.73 -2.03 5.80
N MET A 354 -8.64 -1.15 6.22
CA MET A 354 -9.14 -1.04 7.59
C MET A 354 -10.20 -2.08 7.88
N THR A 355 -11.07 -2.33 6.90
CA THR A 355 -11.99 -3.47 6.87
C THR A 355 -11.70 -4.33 5.65
N ALA A 356 -11.76 -5.65 5.80
CA ALA A 356 -11.53 -6.55 4.68
C ALA A 356 -12.37 -7.80 4.83
N ASP A 357 -12.87 -8.31 3.73
CA ASP A 357 -13.56 -9.60 3.69
C ASP A 357 -12.70 -10.62 2.96
N TRP A 358 -12.89 -11.90 3.26
CA TRP A 358 -12.21 -12.96 2.51
C TRP A 358 -12.83 -13.10 1.12
N ALA A 359 -12.01 -13.29 0.09
CA ALA A 359 -12.47 -13.32 -1.29
C ALA A 359 -13.20 -14.62 -1.63
N ARG A 360 -14.30 -14.56 -2.38
CA ARG A 360 -15.10 -15.74 -2.75
C ARG A 360 -14.56 -16.32 -4.05
N VAL A 361 -13.33 -16.82 -3.99
CA VAL A 361 -12.62 -17.34 -5.15
C VAL A 361 -13.33 -18.59 -5.68
N PRO A 362 -13.55 -18.71 -7.00
CA PRO A 362 -14.16 -19.91 -7.58
C PRO A 362 -13.44 -21.18 -7.14
N HIS A 363 -14.21 -22.21 -6.77
CA HIS A 363 -13.66 -23.46 -6.24
C HIS A 363 -12.66 -24.13 -7.20
N GLU A 364 -12.85 -23.99 -8.52
CA GLU A 364 -11.91 -24.50 -9.52
C GLU A 364 -10.54 -23.83 -9.43
N THR A 365 -10.50 -22.51 -9.20
CA THR A 365 -9.24 -21.78 -9.01
C THR A 365 -8.57 -22.19 -7.70
N LEU A 366 -9.34 -22.35 -6.61
CA LEU A 366 -8.81 -22.88 -5.35
C LEU A 366 -8.26 -24.31 -5.51
N ALA A 367 -8.93 -25.16 -6.28
CA ALA A 367 -8.47 -26.51 -6.57
C ALA A 367 -7.12 -26.50 -7.32
N ARG A 368 -6.97 -25.66 -8.34
CA ARG A 368 -5.69 -25.52 -9.06
C ARG A 368 -4.58 -25.00 -8.16
N ILE A 369 -4.84 -23.98 -7.35
CA ILE A 369 -3.90 -23.46 -6.34
C ILE A 369 -3.45 -24.60 -5.42
N SER A 370 -4.40 -25.35 -4.86
CA SER A 370 -4.12 -26.45 -3.95
C SER A 370 -3.25 -27.53 -4.61
N THR A 371 -3.66 -28.01 -5.79
CA THR A 371 -2.93 -29.05 -6.55
C THR A 371 -1.51 -28.62 -6.89
N ARG A 372 -1.32 -27.38 -7.37
CA ARG A 372 0.00 -26.88 -7.72
C ARG A 372 0.89 -26.74 -6.49
N ILE A 373 0.38 -26.17 -5.39
CA ILE A 373 1.15 -26.04 -4.16
C ILE A 373 1.60 -27.41 -3.64
N THR A 374 0.69 -28.41 -3.57
CA THR A 374 1.05 -29.73 -3.04
C THR A 374 2.00 -30.52 -3.94
N ASN A 375 2.01 -30.25 -5.25
CA ASN A 375 2.83 -30.99 -6.22
C ASN A 375 4.17 -30.30 -6.53
N GLU A 376 4.22 -28.97 -6.51
CA GLU A 376 5.39 -28.18 -6.92
C GLU A 376 6.22 -27.69 -5.74
N VAL A 377 5.63 -27.52 -4.54
CA VAL A 377 6.33 -26.96 -3.37
C VAL A 377 6.79 -28.08 -2.44
N GLU A 378 8.11 -28.22 -2.32
CA GLU A 378 8.72 -29.29 -1.51
C GLU A 378 8.34 -29.17 -0.03
N GLY A 379 7.94 -30.30 0.56
CA GLY A 379 7.63 -30.39 1.98
C GLY A 379 6.24 -29.88 2.38
N VAL A 380 5.35 -29.60 1.43
CA VAL A 380 3.95 -29.26 1.70
C VAL A 380 3.08 -30.52 1.61
N ALA A 381 2.18 -30.70 2.57
CA ALA A 381 1.27 -31.85 2.62
C ALA A 381 -0.21 -31.47 2.48
N LEU A 382 -0.59 -30.27 2.89
CA LEU A 382 -1.98 -29.84 2.92
C LEU A 382 -2.08 -28.34 2.65
N VAL A 383 -3.12 -27.93 1.94
CA VAL A 383 -3.46 -26.53 1.68
C VAL A 383 -4.81 -26.20 2.31
N THR A 384 -4.88 -25.09 3.03
CA THR A 384 -6.10 -24.53 3.62
C THR A 384 -6.39 -23.14 3.05
N TYR A 385 -7.62 -22.66 3.21
CA TYR A 385 -8.04 -21.32 2.78
C TYR A 385 -8.64 -20.54 3.95
N ALA A 386 -8.10 -19.35 4.22
CA ALA A 386 -8.49 -18.54 5.36
C ALA A 386 -9.75 -17.71 5.08
N ILE A 387 -10.88 -18.13 5.67
CA ILE A 387 -12.22 -17.53 5.51
C ILE A 387 -12.62 -16.54 6.62
N SER A 388 -11.65 -15.99 7.36
CA SER A 388 -11.89 -15.02 8.44
C SER A 388 -11.84 -13.58 7.93
N SER A 389 -12.86 -12.76 8.18
CA SER A 389 -12.84 -11.34 7.82
C SER A 389 -12.01 -10.50 8.81
N LYS A 390 -11.71 -9.26 8.43
CA LYS A 390 -11.17 -8.21 9.30
C LYS A 390 -12.25 -7.16 9.55
N PRO A 391 -12.74 -7.02 10.80
CA PRO A 391 -12.51 -7.84 12.01
C PRO A 391 -13.21 -9.23 11.95
N PRO A 392 -12.89 -10.20 12.84
CA PRO A 392 -12.01 -10.11 14.02
C PRO A 392 -10.52 -10.37 13.73
N SER A 393 -10.17 -10.89 12.55
CA SER A 393 -8.77 -11.18 12.20
C SER A 393 -8.08 -9.98 11.54
N THR A 394 -6.79 -10.12 11.26
CA THR A 394 -6.02 -9.19 10.42
C THR A 394 -5.94 -9.68 8.96
N ILE A 395 -5.38 -8.85 8.08
CA ILE A 395 -5.11 -9.27 6.70
C ILE A 395 -3.93 -10.24 6.68
N GLU A 396 -2.78 -9.81 7.23
CA GLU A 396 -1.57 -10.62 7.41
C GLU A 396 -1.79 -11.70 8.49
N LEU A 397 -1.00 -12.79 8.43
CA LEU A 397 -1.08 -13.88 9.41
C LEU A 397 -0.42 -13.53 10.74
N GLU A 398 0.53 -12.59 10.72
CA GLU A 398 1.26 -12.04 11.87
C GLU A 398 1.59 -10.55 11.69
#